data_AF-A0A7Y2KNF5-F1
#
_entry.id   AF-A0A7Y2KNF5-F1
#
_cell.length_a   1.000
_cell.length_b   1.000
_cell.length_c   1.000
_cell.angle_alpha   90.00
_cell.angle_beta   90.00
_cell.angle_gamma   90.00
#
_symmetry.space_group_name_H-M   'P 1'
#
loop_
_entity.id
_entity.type
_entity.pdbx_description
1 polymer ?
#
loop_
_entity_poly.entity_id
_entity_poly.type
_entity_poly.pdbx_seq_one_letter_code
_entity_poly.pdbx_strand_id
1 'polypeptide(L)'
;MRHSNKYRIAILYYMWPHYRKALMKNLDCSEQFDFVFYGSGNSFQGIKHVDVHSVKRFEVFPFVHFAGKMWQSAGIKVAMSRKYDALIYLGDPNVISTWIGSALAP
;
A
#
# COMPACT_ATOMS: atom_id res chain seq x y z
N MET A 1 -12.45 21.58 11.80
CA MET A 1 -12.09 20.45 12.70
C MET A 1 -11.06 19.56 12.01
N ARG A 2 -9.77 19.68 12.33
CA ARG A 2 -8.72 18.69 11.97
C ARG A 2 -8.63 17.71 13.13
N HIS A 3 -9.19 16.52 12.99
CA HIS A 3 -9.36 15.57 14.11
C HIS A 3 -8.15 14.67 14.39
N SER A 4 -6.96 14.98 13.87
CA SER A 4 -5.76 14.18 14.12
C SER A 4 -4.51 14.96 13.72
N ASN A 5 -3.61 15.23 14.66
CA ASN A 5 -2.28 15.80 14.40
C ASN A 5 -1.29 14.72 13.87
N LYS A 6 -1.80 13.63 13.30
CA LYS A 6 -1.02 12.49 12.83
C LYS A 6 -0.62 12.69 11.37
N TYR A 7 0.60 12.28 11.04
CA TYR A 7 1.04 12.18 9.66
C TYR A 7 0.31 11.04 8.96
N ARG A 8 -0.21 11.30 7.77
CA ARG A 8 -0.94 10.34 6.98
C ARG A 8 0.00 9.63 6.01
N ILE A 9 0.13 8.32 6.15
CA ILE A 9 1.10 7.53 5.40
C ILE A 9 0.37 6.48 4.55
N ALA A 10 0.71 6.38 3.27
CA ALA A 10 0.23 5.30 2.41
C ALA A 10 1.27 4.17 2.33
N ILE A 11 0.84 2.93 2.56
CA ILE A 11 1.66 1.72 2.33
C ILE A 11 1.13 1.01 1.08
N LEU A 12 1.96 0.95 0.05
CA LEU A 12 1.59 0.53 -1.31
C LEU A 12 2.24 -0.82 -1.64
N TYR A 13 1.51 -1.89 -1.37
CA TYR A 13 1.93 -3.24 -1.75
C TYR A 13 1.03 -3.75 -2.88
N TYR A 14 1.59 -4.48 -3.84
CA TYR A 14 0.76 -5.07 -4.91
C TYR A 14 -0.09 -6.25 -4.39
N MET A 15 0.38 -6.94 -3.35
CA MET A 15 -0.34 -7.99 -2.62
C MET A 15 -0.24 -7.77 -1.10
N TRP A 16 -1.15 -8.36 -0.33
CA TRP A 16 -1.21 -8.24 1.13
C TRP A 16 -0.82 -9.55 1.85
N PRO A 17 0.48 -9.82 2.02
CA PRO A 17 0.95 -11.13 2.47
C PRO A 17 0.67 -11.40 3.95
N HIS A 18 0.21 -12.61 4.25
CA HIS A 18 -0.05 -13.05 5.63
C HIS A 18 1.13 -12.98 6.59
N TYR A 19 2.35 -13.19 6.11
CA TYR A 19 3.55 -13.10 6.94
C TYR A 19 3.86 -11.66 7.40
N ARG A 20 3.31 -10.61 6.76
CA ARG A 20 3.48 -9.21 7.20
C ARG A 20 2.37 -8.74 8.15
N LYS A 21 1.37 -9.57 8.44
CA LYS A 21 0.19 -9.20 9.25
C LYS A 21 0.57 -8.56 10.59
N ALA A 22 1.51 -9.15 11.33
CA ALA A 22 1.90 -8.66 12.65
C ALA A 22 2.51 -7.25 12.58
N LEU A 23 3.40 -7.01 11.61
CA LEU A 23 3.99 -5.69 11.37
C LEU A 23 2.92 -4.66 11.02
N MET A 24 2.02 -4.98 10.10
CA MET A 24 0.98 -4.04 9.65
C MET A 24 0.01 -3.69 10.79
N LYS A 25 -0.36 -4.66 11.63
CA LYS A 25 -1.14 -4.41 12.85
C LYS A 25 -0.41 -3.51 13.85
N ASN A 26 0.90 -3.70 14.02
CA ASN A 26 1.68 -2.84 14.91
C ASN A 26 1.71 -1.39 14.39
N LEU A 27 1.90 -1.19 13.08
CA LEU A 27 1.85 0.13 12.45
C LEU A 27 0.46 0.76 12.60
N ASP A 28 -0.62 0.00 12.36
CA ASP A 28 -2.01 0.46 12.45
C ASP A 28 -2.43 0.89 13.87
N CYS A 29 -1.68 0.48 14.89
CA CYS A 29 -1.84 0.91 16.28
C CYS A 29 -1.12 2.23 16.61
N SER A 30 -0.42 2.86 15.65
CA SER A 30 0.35 4.08 15.93
C SER A 30 -0.50 5.25 16.41
N GLU A 31 0.00 5.94 17.44
CA GLU A 31 -0.57 7.21 17.92
C GLU A 31 -0.06 8.42 17.13
N GLN A 32 1.05 8.29 16.40
CA GLN A 32 1.67 9.38 15.65
C GLN A 32 1.33 9.37 14.15
N PHE A 33 1.03 8.19 13.60
CA PHE A 33 0.80 7.98 12.18
C PHE A 33 -0.60 7.42 11.91
N ASP A 34 -1.26 7.91 10.86
CA ASP A 34 -2.50 7.32 10.30
C ASP A 34 -2.15 6.58 9.00
N PHE A 35 -1.99 5.27 9.10
CA PHE A 35 -1.65 4.42 7.96
C PHE A 35 -2.87 4.06 7.12
N VAL A 36 -2.72 4.14 5.81
CA VAL A 36 -3.66 3.58 4.84
C VAL A 36 -2.92 2.53 4.02
N PHE A 37 -3.43 1.30 4.04
CA PHE A 37 -2.80 0.17 3.38
C PHE A 37 -3.47 -0.09 2.03
N TYR A 38 -2.67 -0.36 1.00
CA TYR A 38 -3.14 -0.67 -0.34
C TYR A 38 -2.66 -2.07 -0.75
N GLY A 39 -3.54 -2.82 -1.43
CA GLY A 39 -3.20 -4.13 -1.99
C GLY A 39 -4.31 -4.75 -2.83
N SER A 40 -4.00 -5.83 -3.54
CA SER A 40 -4.92 -6.46 -4.50
C SER A 40 -6.22 -7.02 -3.93
N GLY A 41 -6.30 -7.27 -2.62
CA GLY A 41 -7.41 -8.03 -2.02
C GLY A 41 -7.33 -9.54 -2.27
N ASN A 42 -6.32 -10.02 -3.02
CA ASN A 42 -6.27 -11.38 -3.55
C ASN A 42 -4.91 -12.06 -3.30
N SER A 43 -4.95 -13.38 -3.09
CA SER A 43 -3.73 -14.19 -2.99
C SER A 43 -2.99 -14.20 -4.33
N PHE A 44 -1.67 -14.28 -4.31
CA PHE A 44 -0.85 -14.26 -5.52
C PHE A 44 0.34 -15.21 -5.38
N GLN A 45 0.63 -16.01 -6.40
CA GLN A 45 1.76 -16.95 -6.43
C GLN A 45 1.90 -17.80 -5.16
N GLY A 46 0.78 -18.37 -4.67
CA GLY A 46 0.77 -19.21 -3.46
C GLY A 46 0.86 -18.45 -2.13
N ILE A 47 1.05 -17.12 -2.16
CA ILE A 47 1.07 -16.29 -0.96
C ILE A 47 -0.36 -15.95 -0.57
N LYS A 48 -0.77 -16.46 0.60
CA LYS A 48 -2.08 -16.17 1.18
C LYS A 48 -2.22 -14.69 1.50
N HIS A 49 -3.35 -14.12 1.09
CA HIS A 49 -3.76 -12.77 1.42
C HIS A 49 -4.36 -12.72 2.84
N VAL A 50 -4.04 -11.69 3.62
CA VAL A 50 -4.71 -11.47 4.90
C VAL A 50 -6.10 -10.90 4.67
N ASP A 51 -7.02 -11.16 5.58
CA ASP A 51 -8.23 -10.36 5.71
C ASP A 51 -7.91 -8.84 5.71
N VAL A 52 -8.54 -8.11 4.79
CA VAL A 52 -8.41 -6.66 4.65
C VAL A 52 -8.93 -5.91 5.87
N HIS A 53 -9.87 -6.51 6.62
CA HIS A 53 -10.41 -5.96 7.86
C HIS A 53 -9.48 -6.16 9.07
N SER A 54 -8.31 -6.76 8.87
CA SER A 54 -7.32 -6.91 9.94
C SER A 54 -6.58 -5.62 10.31
N VAL A 55 -6.82 -4.53 9.58
CA VAL A 55 -6.33 -3.17 9.81
C VAL A 55 -7.47 -2.16 9.64
N LYS A 56 -7.33 -0.96 10.22
CA LYS A 56 -8.39 0.07 10.24
C LYS A 56 -8.74 0.59 8.85
N ARG A 57 -7.75 0.76 7.97
CA ARG A 57 -7.94 1.35 6.63
C ARG A 57 -7.20 0.55 5.57
N PHE A 58 -7.94 -0.20 4.78
CA PHE A 58 -7.42 -0.93 3.64
C PHE A 58 -8.16 -0.54 2.36
N GLU A 59 -7.42 -0.17 1.32
CA GLU A 59 -7.91 0.18 0.01
C GLU A 59 -7.53 -0.90 -1.01
N VAL A 60 -8.55 -1.58 -1.55
CA VAL A 60 -8.33 -2.64 -2.53
C VAL A 60 -7.98 -2.02 -3.88
N PHE A 61 -6.82 -2.38 -4.40
CA PHE A 61 -6.35 -1.98 -5.73
C PHE A 61 -5.77 -3.17 -6.49
N PRO A 62 -6.49 -3.70 -7.49
CA PRO A 62 -5.96 -4.79 -8.31
C PRO A 62 -4.74 -4.33 -9.10
N PHE A 63 -3.93 -5.31 -9.50
CA PHE A 63 -2.83 -5.12 -10.42
C PHE A 63 -3.00 -6.04 -11.62
N VAL A 64 -2.41 -5.66 -12.75
CA VAL A 64 -2.28 -6.53 -13.91
C VAL A 64 -0.89 -7.13 -13.94
N HIS A 65 -0.80 -8.39 -14.36
CA HIS A 65 0.47 -9.11 -14.52
C HIS A 65 0.61 -9.54 -15.98
N PHE A 66 1.69 -9.11 -16.62
CA PHE A 66 1.99 -9.40 -18.01
C PHE A 66 3.50 -9.57 -18.21
N ALA A 67 3.90 -10.68 -18.82
CA ALA A 67 5.30 -11.00 -19.13
C ALA A 67 6.28 -10.81 -17.94
N GLY A 68 5.88 -11.26 -16.73
CA GLY A 68 6.69 -11.13 -15.52
C GLY A 68 6.74 -9.72 -14.91
N LYS A 69 6.01 -8.77 -15.49
CA LYS A 69 5.87 -7.40 -14.98
C LYS A 69 4.49 -7.17 -14.43
N MET A 70 4.41 -6.31 -13.42
CA MET A 70 3.19 -5.95 -12.72
C MET A 70 2.93 -4.46 -12.84
N TRP A 71 1.66 -4.11 -12.96
CA TRP A 71 1.20 -2.74 -12.98
C TRP A 71 0.02 -2.56 -12.04
N GLN A 72 0.19 -1.68 -11.05
CA GLN A 72 -0.85 -1.31 -10.09
C GLN A 72 -1.02 0.21 -10.13
N SER A 73 -2.13 0.69 -10.71
CA SER A 73 -2.37 2.13 -10.90
C SER A 73 -2.39 2.93 -9.58
N ALA A 74 -2.64 2.27 -8.45
CA ALA A 74 -2.54 2.85 -7.11
C ALA A 74 -1.18 3.53 -6.87
N GLY A 75 -0.09 2.89 -7.30
CA GLY A 75 1.27 3.39 -7.06
C GLY A 75 1.51 4.79 -7.62
N ILE A 76 0.83 5.14 -8.72
CA ILE A 76 0.92 6.45 -9.37
C ILE A 76 -0.18 7.38 -8.87
N LYS A 77 -1.43 6.90 -8.85
CA LYS A 77 -2.60 7.71 -8.44
C LYS A 77 -2.46 8.26 -7.03
N VAL A 78 -1.92 7.45 -6.12
CA VAL A 78 -1.72 7.86 -4.73
C VAL A 78 -0.64 8.94 -4.62
N ALA A 79 0.48 8.78 -5.32
CA ALA A 79 1.53 9.80 -5.38
C ALA A 79 1.03 11.14 -5.93
N MET A 80 0.31 11.09 -7.05
CA MET A 80 -0.26 12.29 -7.68
C MET A 80 -1.35 12.96 -6.85
N SER A 81 -2.01 12.23 -5.94
CA SER A 81 -3.11 12.78 -5.14
C SER A 81 -2.67 13.82 -4.12
N ARG A 82 -1.39 13.82 -3.71
CA ARG A 82 -0.83 14.70 -2.67
C ARG A 82 -1.61 14.65 -1.33
N LYS A 83 -2.37 13.57 -1.09
CA LYS A 83 -3.20 13.36 0.13
C LYS A 83 -2.41 12.84 1.33
N TYR A 84 -1.16 12.44 1.11
CA TYR A 84 -0.33 11.73 2.08
C TYR A 84 0.96 12.51 2.32
N ASP A 85 1.42 12.52 3.56
CA ASP A 85 2.68 13.14 3.96
C ASP A 85 3.88 12.27 3.59
N ALA A 86 3.68 10.96 3.49
CA ALA A 86 4.69 10.01 3.04
C ALA A 86 4.09 8.79 2.34
N LEU A 87 4.89 8.18 1.44
CA LEU A 87 4.53 6.97 0.69
C LEU A 87 5.59 5.89 0.93
N ILE A 88 5.15 4.68 1.26
CA ILE A 88 6.02 3.52 1.46
C ILE A 88 5.64 2.45 0.45
N TYR A 89 6.50 2.21 -0.52
CA TYR A 89 6.32 1.16 -1.51
C TYR A 89 6.97 -0.16 -1.06
N LEU A 90 6.46 -1.29 -1.55
CA LEU A 90 7.11 -2.60 -1.34
C LEU A 90 8.51 -2.68 -1.97
N GLY A 91 8.75 -1.91 -3.04
CA GLY A 91 10.04 -1.86 -3.73
C GLY A 91 10.35 -3.07 -4.62
N ASP A 92 9.34 -3.80 -5.09
CA ASP A 92 9.53 -4.93 -6.01
C ASP A 92 9.91 -4.43 -7.42
N PRO A 93 11.04 -4.86 -7.99
CA PRO A 93 11.51 -4.39 -9.30
C PRO A 93 10.57 -4.76 -10.45
N ASN A 94 9.68 -5.73 -10.26
CA ASN A 94 8.72 -6.12 -11.29
C ASN A 94 7.46 -5.27 -11.28
N VAL A 95 7.21 -4.44 -10.25
CA VAL A 95 6.08 -3.52 -10.19
C VAL A 95 6.48 -2.18 -10.80
N ILE A 96 6.26 -2.00 -12.09
CA ILE A 96 6.72 -0.81 -12.83
C ILE A 96 6.12 0.48 -12.27
N SER A 97 4.84 0.43 -11.91
CA SER A 97 4.11 1.59 -11.36
C SER A 97 4.66 2.09 -10.02
N THR A 98 5.39 1.25 -9.26
CA THR A 98 6.05 1.66 -8.02
C THR A 98 7.16 2.66 -8.29
N TRP A 99 7.98 2.42 -9.30
CA TRP A 99 9.13 3.28 -9.63
C TRP A 99 8.68 4.61 -10.21
N ILE A 100 7.69 4.57 -11.11
CA ILE A 100 7.06 5.79 -11.64
C ILE A 100 6.41 6.59 -10.50
N GLY A 101 5.64 5.92 -9.64
CA GLY A 101 5.01 6.56 -8.48
C GLY A 101 6.02 7.21 -7.53
N SER A 102 7.12 6.51 -7.24
CA SER A 102 8.19 7.02 -6.37
C SER A 102 8.88 8.25 -6.95
N ALA A 103 9.10 8.30 -8.28
CA ALA A 103 9.69 9.46 -8.93
C ALA A 103 8.75 10.67 -8.99
N LEU A 104 7.43 10.46 -8.92
CA LEU A 104 6.40 11.51 -8.92
C LEU A 104 5.99 11.96 -7.52
N ALA A 105 6.43 11.23 -6.49
CA ALA A 105 6.12 11.53 -5.11
C ALA A 105 6.69 12.92 -4.71
N PRO A 106 6.01 13.65 -3.81
CA PRO A 106 6.50 14.92 -3.25
C PRO A 106 7.89 14.85 -2.66
#